data_AF-A0AAE0W4J5-F1
#
_entry.id   AF-A0AAE0W4J5-F1
#
_cell.length_a   1.000
_cell.length_b   1.000
_cell.length_c   1.000
_cell.angle_alpha   90.00
_cell.angle_beta   90.00
_cell.angle_gamma   90.00
#
_symmetry.space_group_name_H-M   'P 1'
#
loop_
_entity.id
_entity.type
_entity.pdbx_description
1 polymer ?
#
loop_
_entity_poly.entity_id
_entity_poly.type
_entity_poly.pdbx_seq_one_letter_code
_entity_poly.pdbx_strand_id
1 'polypeptide(L)'
;MFKMSLKPILKNKVDELFLRWLSEPETQAMLKESLRQIQQGEPLTVTPSSSSKSSSKGQSPRIRPGSPPSSKLPSPRSPRRPLTTKNNHRGQNHNGSAKSIINGTKENEIIRKEIPAEKEVKKEKENIDIAIELKGVVDTNSISNSKKESKVRKETNSKQQRTAIPNSANIPKFYFPEGRPSSTEDVEAALQKVSQAFSRLEGGKATKQNMGDIAKACYLPLYWKCPLFWAAGGEKQGYVTYQLFSTMWRKITQTCHDSSARFVKIMSRKGNSYLTEEDFVPFIQDVVDTHPGLTFLLEAPEFHSRYVNTVIARIFYCVNRSWSGRITAQELRKSNFLQTVQLLEDEDDINQIMDYFSYEHFYVIYCKFWELDKDHDLYIDRNDLARHNDHAINMKVIDRIFSGSVTRGNTFKEGKMSYPEFVWFLLSEEDKRHPTSIEYWFRCMDLDGDGIISMYEMEYFYEEQMQKMEALGIERLPFEDCLCQMLDLVRPKDPEKLTLWDLKNCKMTNIFFDTFFNLDKFLEHEQKDPFTNLRDIESDVPEPSDWEKYAAEEYELLVAEEGANDVNEEIHYEDDFEPDEETSPEDARLTDPVQRTNVTQNRSSSSLRNMTDDIYDFGSVKKASY
;
A
#
# COMPACT_ATOMS: atom_id res chain seq x y z
N MET A 1 -19.77 -5.16 29.12
CA MET A 1 -20.67 -4.01 28.89
C MET A 1 -19.80 -2.77 29.04
N PHE A 2 -19.27 -2.26 27.93
CA PHE A 2 -18.21 -1.26 27.94
C PHE A 2 -18.76 0.16 28.19
N LYS A 3 -18.03 0.95 28.98
CA LYS A 3 -18.23 2.40 29.10
C LYS A 3 -17.12 3.10 28.33
N MET A 4 -17.37 3.43 27.05
CA MET A 4 -16.58 4.47 26.39
C MET A 4 -16.92 5.83 27.03
N SER A 5 -15.90 6.56 27.46
CA SER A 5 -16.06 7.91 28.01
C SER A 5 -16.19 8.92 26.88
N LEU A 6 -17.40 9.12 26.37
CA LEU A 6 -17.72 10.19 25.42
C LEU A 6 -17.19 11.55 25.92
N LYS A 7 -16.50 12.30 25.04
CA LYS A 7 -16.04 13.67 25.31
C LYS A 7 -17.20 14.50 25.88
N PRO A 8 -17.01 15.33 26.92
CA PRO A 8 -18.10 15.84 27.76
C PRO A 8 -19.18 16.64 27.00
N ILE A 9 -18.85 17.26 25.87
CA ILE A 9 -19.79 17.95 24.99
C ILE A 9 -20.66 16.96 24.19
N LEU A 10 -20.05 15.92 23.61
CA LEU A 10 -20.79 14.85 22.91
C LEU A 10 -21.70 14.09 23.86
N LYS A 11 -21.20 13.78 25.06
CA LYS A 11 -21.98 13.08 26.09
C LYS A 11 -23.27 13.83 26.41
N ASN A 12 -23.20 15.15 26.64
CA ASN A 12 -24.40 15.96 26.91
C ASN A 12 -25.43 15.90 25.77
N LYS A 13 -24.98 15.84 24.50
CA LYS A 13 -25.89 15.75 23.35
C LYS A 13 -26.52 14.37 23.21
N VAL A 14 -25.76 13.30 23.49
CA VAL A 14 -26.28 11.92 23.54
C VAL A 14 -27.28 11.77 24.71
N ASP A 15 -26.97 12.31 25.88
CA ASP A 15 -27.86 12.31 27.05
C ASP A 15 -29.16 13.11 26.75
N GLU A 16 -29.08 14.26 26.06
CA GLU A 16 -30.25 15.03 25.61
C GLU A 16 -31.14 14.25 24.63
N LEU A 17 -30.53 13.60 23.63
CA LEU A 17 -31.25 12.79 22.64
C LEU A 17 -31.90 11.56 23.28
N PHE A 18 -31.19 10.89 24.19
CA PHE A 18 -31.72 9.76 24.95
C PHE A 18 -32.89 10.18 25.85
N LEU A 19 -32.78 11.32 26.54
CA LEU A 19 -33.88 11.87 27.34
C LEU A 19 -35.08 12.29 26.49
N ARG A 20 -34.86 12.81 25.27
CA ARG A 20 -35.94 13.09 24.31
C ARG A 20 -36.65 11.82 23.87
N TRP A 21 -35.93 10.82 23.37
CA TRP A 21 -36.49 9.52 22.99
C TRP A 21 -37.25 8.85 24.15
N LEU A 22 -36.67 8.87 25.36
CA LEU A 22 -37.31 8.33 26.56
C LEU A 22 -38.58 9.12 26.96
N SER A 23 -38.71 10.38 26.56
CA SER A 23 -39.88 11.22 26.82
C SER A 23 -40.98 11.10 25.76
N GLU A 24 -40.73 10.39 24.65
CA GLU A 24 -41.74 10.21 23.60
C GLU A 24 -42.92 9.35 24.11
N PRO A 25 -44.18 9.74 23.83
CA PRO A 25 -45.36 9.01 24.31
C PRO A 25 -45.40 7.55 23.88
N GLU A 26 -44.93 7.24 22.66
CA GLU A 26 -44.91 5.89 22.09
C GLU A 26 -43.85 5.02 22.77
N THR A 27 -42.64 5.54 22.95
CA THR A 27 -41.56 4.90 23.73
C THR A 27 -42.01 4.63 25.17
N GLN A 28 -42.66 5.60 25.82
CA GLN A 28 -43.22 5.42 27.16
C GLN A 28 -44.34 4.37 27.22
N ALA A 29 -45.17 4.25 26.20
CA ALA A 29 -46.21 3.21 26.12
C ALA A 29 -45.60 1.81 25.94
N MET A 30 -44.64 1.67 25.03
CA MET A 30 -43.90 0.41 24.78
C MET A 30 -43.15 -0.07 26.02
N LEU A 31 -42.45 0.84 26.73
CA LEU A 31 -41.71 0.50 27.95
C LEU A 31 -42.65 0.08 29.09
N LYS A 32 -43.82 0.71 29.23
CA LYS A 32 -44.83 0.33 30.24
C LYS A 32 -45.44 -1.03 29.95
N GLU A 33 -45.73 -1.36 28.69
CA GLU A 33 -46.24 -2.67 28.31
C GLU A 33 -45.18 -3.76 28.48
N SER A 34 -43.92 -3.47 28.13
CA SER A 34 -42.78 -4.37 28.39
C SER A 34 -42.60 -4.65 29.89
N LEU A 35 -42.73 -3.62 30.73
CA LEU A 35 -42.70 -3.76 32.19
C LEU A 35 -43.86 -4.62 32.71
N ARG A 36 -45.07 -4.46 32.12
CA ARG A 36 -46.25 -5.26 32.47
C ARG A 36 -46.06 -6.75 32.14
N GLN A 37 -45.52 -7.06 30.95
CA GLN A 37 -45.21 -8.43 30.53
C GLN A 37 -44.18 -9.09 31.47
N ILE A 38 -43.08 -8.39 31.81
CA ILE A 38 -42.08 -8.87 32.78
C ILE A 38 -42.70 -9.13 34.16
N GLN A 39 -43.56 -8.24 34.66
CA GLN A 39 -44.24 -8.40 35.95
C GLN A 39 -45.22 -9.58 35.97
N GLN A 40 -45.73 -10.01 34.81
CA GLN A 40 -46.65 -11.14 34.66
C GLN A 40 -45.92 -12.45 34.30
N GLY A 41 -44.59 -12.41 34.14
CA GLY A 41 -43.77 -13.57 33.76
C GLY A 41 -43.91 -13.99 32.30
N GLU A 42 -44.47 -13.12 31.45
CA GLU A 42 -44.61 -13.39 30.01
C GLU A 42 -43.34 -13.00 29.24
N PRO A 43 -42.96 -13.75 28.19
CA PRO A 43 -41.81 -13.42 27.36
C PRO A 43 -42.06 -12.13 26.57
N LEU A 44 -41.08 -11.21 26.61
CA LEU A 44 -41.14 -9.91 25.92
C LEU A 44 -41.42 -10.06 24.42
N THR A 45 -42.65 -9.73 24.00
CA THR A 45 -43.03 -9.67 22.59
C THR A 45 -42.86 -8.26 22.03
N VAL A 46 -41.70 -7.99 21.42
CA VAL A 46 -41.45 -6.76 20.67
C VAL A 46 -42.18 -6.84 19.32
N THR A 47 -43.38 -6.26 19.24
CA THR A 47 -44.11 -6.10 17.98
C THR A 47 -43.74 -4.77 17.31
N PRO A 48 -43.13 -4.76 16.10
CA PRO A 48 -42.92 -3.52 15.35
C PRO A 48 -44.27 -2.96 14.87
N SER A 49 -44.53 -1.68 15.16
CA SER A 49 -45.72 -0.96 14.71
C SER A 49 -45.68 -0.74 13.21
N SER A 50 -46.56 -1.41 12.45
CA SER A 50 -46.61 -1.30 11.00
C SER A 50 -47.57 -0.23 10.49
N SER A 51 -47.09 0.71 9.67
CA SER A 51 -47.90 1.52 8.76
C SER A 51 -47.72 1.08 7.29
N SER A 52 -48.46 0.03 6.92
CA SER A 52 -49.01 -0.24 5.58
C SER A 52 -48.12 -0.43 4.32
N LYS A 53 -48.12 -1.69 3.84
CA LYS A 53 -48.20 -2.17 2.42
C LYS A 53 -46.98 -1.86 1.51
N SER A 54 -46.36 -2.84 0.84
CA SER A 54 -47.01 -3.81 -0.06
C SER A 54 -46.27 -5.19 -0.13
N SER A 55 -46.69 -6.08 -1.04
CA SER A 55 -46.59 -7.54 -0.87
C SER A 55 -45.66 -8.29 -1.82
N SER A 56 -44.90 -9.27 -1.30
CA SER A 56 -44.82 -10.63 -1.88
C SER A 56 -44.25 -11.63 -0.86
N LYS A 57 -44.48 -12.94 -1.08
CA LYS A 57 -44.28 -14.00 -0.07
C LYS A 57 -42.83 -14.46 0.02
N GLY A 58 -42.29 -14.52 1.25
CA GLY A 58 -41.12 -15.35 1.55
C GLY A 58 -41.51 -16.81 1.87
N GLN A 59 -40.76 -17.76 1.31
CA GLN A 59 -40.42 -19.00 2.01
C GLN A 59 -38.93 -18.92 2.36
N SER A 60 -38.61 -19.06 3.64
CA SER A 60 -37.25 -19.36 4.11
C SER A 60 -36.91 -20.83 3.81
N PRO A 61 -35.61 -21.25 3.78
CA PRO A 61 -34.52 -20.65 4.56
C PRO A 61 -33.12 -20.54 3.90
N ARG A 62 -32.26 -19.72 4.53
CA ARG A 62 -30.80 -19.89 4.65
C ARG A 62 -29.94 -19.75 3.37
N ILE A 63 -29.62 -18.51 2.99
CA ILE A 63 -28.46 -18.15 2.16
C ILE A 63 -27.79 -16.92 2.82
N ARG A 64 -26.45 -16.79 2.72
CA ARG A 64 -25.72 -15.55 3.11
C ARG A 64 -26.26 -14.36 2.30
N PRO A 65 -26.21 -13.11 2.80
CA PRO A 65 -26.36 -11.95 1.94
C PRO A 65 -25.23 -11.99 0.89
N GLY A 66 -25.59 -12.01 -0.39
CA GLY A 66 -24.66 -11.57 -1.44
C GLY A 66 -24.51 -10.05 -1.38
N SER A 67 -23.39 -9.54 -1.89
CA SER A 67 -23.08 -8.12 -1.94
C SER A 67 -24.24 -7.30 -2.52
N PRO A 68 -24.49 -6.07 -2.03
CA PRO A 68 -25.49 -5.20 -2.63
C PRO A 68 -25.10 -4.90 -4.08
N PRO A 69 -26.07 -4.74 -5.01
CA PRO A 69 -25.77 -4.45 -6.40
C PRO A 69 -25.18 -3.04 -6.51
N SER A 70 -23.88 -2.94 -6.82
CA SER A 70 -23.18 -1.72 -7.24
C SER A 70 -23.70 -0.44 -6.58
N SER A 71 -23.38 -0.24 -5.30
CA SER A 71 -23.25 1.13 -4.79
C SER A 71 -22.36 1.89 -5.75
N LYS A 72 -22.79 3.10 -6.16
CA LYS A 72 -21.96 3.95 -7.01
C LYS A 72 -20.66 4.20 -6.25
N LEU A 73 -19.55 3.64 -6.74
CA LEU A 73 -18.23 4.01 -6.26
C LEU A 73 -18.10 5.54 -6.38
N PRO A 74 -17.56 6.22 -5.36
CA PRO A 74 -17.40 7.66 -5.43
C PRO A 74 -16.60 8.02 -6.68
N SER A 75 -17.06 9.02 -7.43
CA SER A 75 -16.33 9.50 -8.60
C SER A 75 -14.91 9.88 -8.19
N PRO A 76 -13.88 9.59 -9.01
CA PRO A 76 -12.49 9.93 -8.68
C PRO A 76 -12.25 11.44 -8.69
N ARG A 77 -12.69 12.09 -7.60
CA ARG A 77 -12.45 13.49 -7.24
C ARG A 77 -11.31 13.54 -6.23
N SER A 78 -10.47 14.55 -6.32
CA SER A 78 -9.47 14.83 -5.29
C SER A 78 -10.18 15.05 -3.94
N PRO A 79 -9.68 14.48 -2.82
CA PRO A 79 -10.21 14.78 -1.50
C PRO A 79 -10.28 16.29 -1.29
N ARG A 80 -11.46 16.81 -0.91
CA ARG A 80 -11.64 18.26 -0.73
C ARG A 80 -11.20 18.66 0.68
N ARG A 81 -10.50 19.78 0.76
CA ARG A 81 -9.90 20.30 2.00
C ARG A 81 -10.97 20.66 3.05
N PRO A 82 -10.90 20.13 4.28
CA PRO A 82 -11.75 20.59 5.37
C PRO A 82 -11.53 22.09 5.65
N LEU A 83 -12.63 22.83 5.78
CA LEU A 83 -12.61 24.26 6.12
C LEU A 83 -12.17 24.44 7.58
N THR A 84 -10.99 25.04 7.80
CA THR A 84 -10.49 25.33 9.15
C THR A 84 -11.36 26.39 9.84
N THR A 85 -12.16 25.97 10.81
CA THR A 85 -12.96 26.87 11.66
C THR A 85 -12.04 27.66 12.60
N LYS A 86 -11.75 28.91 12.24
CA LYS A 86 -11.06 29.86 13.12
C LYS A 86 -11.90 30.17 14.34
N ASN A 87 -11.59 29.54 15.47
CA ASN A 87 -12.15 29.92 16.77
C ASN A 87 -11.67 31.33 17.17
N ASN A 88 -12.52 32.33 16.93
CA ASN A 88 -12.36 33.69 17.43
C ASN A 88 -12.63 33.73 18.95
N HIS A 89 -11.58 33.74 19.78
CA HIS A 89 -11.71 34.16 21.17
C HIS A 89 -11.30 35.63 21.35
N ARG A 90 -12.33 36.47 21.46
CA ARG A 90 -12.24 37.87 21.91
C ARG A 90 -12.07 37.86 23.44
N GLY A 91 -10.88 38.21 23.93
CA GLY A 91 -10.56 38.29 25.37
C GLY A 91 -9.79 39.57 25.70
N GLN A 92 -10.47 40.50 26.38
CA GLN A 92 -10.12 41.90 26.65
C GLN A 92 -8.66 42.26 27.03
N ASN A 93 -8.27 43.46 26.59
CA ASN A 93 -7.06 44.22 26.94
C ASN A 93 -6.80 44.37 28.45
N HIS A 94 -5.52 44.56 28.82
CA HIS A 94 -5.14 45.71 29.63
C HIS A 94 -3.80 46.33 29.18
N ASN A 95 -3.66 47.65 29.39
CA ASN A 95 -2.68 48.54 28.74
C ASN A 95 -1.23 48.50 29.30
N GLY A 96 -0.26 48.96 28.50
CA GLY A 96 1.09 49.32 29.01
C GLY A 96 2.23 49.51 27.98
N SER A 97 1.98 50.01 26.76
CA SER A 97 2.39 51.37 26.34
C SER A 97 3.91 51.71 26.29
N ALA A 98 4.53 51.60 25.10
CA ALA A 98 5.48 52.55 24.45
C ALA A 98 6.08 51.89 23.18
N LYS A 99 5.87 52.39 21.94
CA LYS A 99 6.62 53.47 21.24
C LYS A 99 8.14 53.20 21.15
N SER A 100 8.84 53.32 20.01
CA SER A 100 8.45 53.75 18.65
C SER A 100 9.52 53.37 17.61
N ILE A 101 9.07 52.84 16.46
CA ILE A 101 9.48 53.13 15.07
C ILE A 101 10.71 54.05 14.84
N ILE A 102 11.69 53.62 14.02
CA ILE A 102 12.05 54.15 12.66
C ILE A 102 13.43 53.63 12.15
N ASN A 103 13.39 53.05 10.94
CA ASN A 103 14.38 52.89 9.84
C ASN A 103 15.87 53.30 10.00
N GLY A 104 16.78 52.55 9.33
CA GLY A 104 17.99 53.18 8.77
C GLY A 104 19.19 52.34 8.31
N THR A 105 19.10 51.67 7.14
CA THR A 105 20.14 51.59 6.07
C THR A 105 21.60 51.11 6.29
N LYS A 106 22.05 50.30 5.32
CA LYS A 106 23.42 50.12 4.73
C LYS A 106 24.44 49.12 5.32
N GLU A 107 24.76 48.11 4.50
CA GLU A 107 26.09 47.78 3.90
C GLU A 107 27.34 48.23 4.69
N ASN A 108 28.34 47.37 5.00
CA ASN A 108 29.17 46.64 4.02
C ASN A 108 30.18 45.64 4.68
N GLU A 109 30.80 44.79 3.83
CA GLU A 109 32.07 44.00 4.00
C GLU A 109 32.19 43.02 5.20
N ILE A 110 32.31 41.70 5.02
CA ILE A 110 33.32 40.89 4.30
C ILE A 110 34.74 41.02 4.90
N ILE A 111 35.15 40.02 5.69
CA ILE A 111 36.56 39.63 5.85
C ILE A 111 36.70 38.14 5.58
N ARG A 112 37.48 37.80 4.54
CA ARG A 112 37.93 36.44 4.23
C ARG A 112 39.00 36.01 5.24
N LYS A 113 39.09 34.71 5.54
CA LYS A 113 40.34 34.11 6.04
C LYS A 113 40.87 33.11 5.01
N GLU A 114 42.16 33.21 4.77
CA GLU A 114 42.87 32.56 3.67
C GLU A 114 43.31 31.14 4.03
N ILE A 115 43.41 30.28 3.01
CA ILE A 115 44.04 28.96 3.09
C ILE A 115 45.39 29.06 2.38
N PRO A 116 46.53 28.75 3.04
CA PRO A 116 47.83 28.64 2.37
C PRO A 116 48.03 27.25 1.75
N ALA A 117 48.66 27.21 0.58
CA ALA A 117 48.83 26.00 -0.22
C ALA A 117 50.20 25.31 -0.05
N GLU A 118 50.17 23.99 -0.24
CA GLU A 118 51.18 23.09 -0.83
C GLU A 118 52.67 23.11 -0.36
N LYS A 119 53.14 21.91 -0.01
CA LYS A 119 54.41 21.35 -0.54
C LYS A 119 54.26 19.87 -0.88
N GLU A 120 54.68 19.49 -2.08
CA GLU A 120 54.71 18.11 -2.58
C GLU A 120 55.75 17.24 -1.86
N VAL A 121 55.44 15.97 -1.60
CA VAL A 121 56.41 14.86 -1.64
C VAL A 121 55.73 13.64 -2.27
N LYS A 122 56.36 13.07 -3.31
CA LYS A 122 55.91 11.86 -4.01
C LYS A 122 56.17 10.60 -3.17
N LYS A 123 55.24 9.64 -3.15
CA LYS A 123 55.55 8.22 -3.03
C LYS A 123 54.42 7.28 -3.48
N GLU A 124 54.80 6.03 -3.71
CA GLU A 124 54.16 4.98 -4.51
C GLU A 124 52.68 4.65 -4.22
N LYS A 125 52.00 4.16 -5.27
CA LYS A 125 50.69 3.51 -5.18
C LYS A 125 50.87 2.03 -4.84
N GLU A 126 50.30 1.58 -3.73
CA GLU A 126 49.94 0.17 -3.53
C GLU A 126 48.41 0.05 -3.57
N ASN A 127 47.90 -0.71 -4.56
CA ASN A 127 46.51 -1.14 -4.56
C ASN A 127 46.40 -2.40 -3.69
N ILE A 128 45.40 -2.46 -2.81
CA ILE A 128 45.00 -3.69 -2.12
C ILE A 128 43.59 -4.05 -2.59
N ASP A 129 43.52 -4.92 -3.60
CA ASP A 129 42.30 -5.62 -3.98
C ASP A 129 42.12 -6.85 -3.07
N ILE A 130 40.98 -6.94 -2.37
CA ILE A 130 40.59 -8.14 -1.62
C ILE A 130 39.64 -8.97 -2.49
N ALA A 131 40.21 -9.86 -3.29
CA ALA A 131 39.47 -10.92 -3.98
C ALA A 131 39.51 -12.21 -3.13
N ILE A 132 38.33 -12.70 -2.73
CA ILE A 132 38.17 -14.02 -2.11
C ILE A 132 37.93 -15.02 -3.24
N GLU A 133 38.88 -15.91 -3.51
CA GLU A 133 38.67 -17.04 -4.43
C GLU A 133 39.16 -18.37 -3.85
N LEU A 134 38.39 -19.43 -4.10
CA LEU A 134 38.57 -20.74 -3.50
C LEU A 134 39.70 -21.53 -4.18
N LYS A 135 40.52 -22.22 -3.38
CA LYS A 135 41.52 -23.17 -3.89
C LYS A 135 40.85 -24.43 -4.45
N GLY A 136 40.78 -24.53 -5.79
CA GLY A 136 40.53 -25.76 -6.52
C GLY A 136 41.62 -25.98 -7.58
N VAL A 137 42.69 -26.70 -7.24
CA VAL A 137 43.79 -26.96 -8.17
C VAL A 137 43.42 -28.06 -9.16
N VAL A 138 43.41 -27.71 -10.45
CA VAL A 138 43.34 -28.66 -11.58
C VAL A 138 44.50 -28.34 -12.52
N ASP A 139 45.62 -29.04 -12.35
CA ASP A 139 46.74 -28.99 -13.29
C ASP A 139 46.50 -29.95 -14.46
N THR A 140 46.68 -29.45 -15.69
CA THR A 140 46.74 -30.31 -16.89
C THR A 140 48.08 -30.19 -17.62
N ASN A 141 48.74 -31.33 -17.75
CA ASN A 141 49.75 -31.68 -18.75
C ASN A 141 51.03 -30.83 -18.91
N SER A 142 52.17 -31.47 -18.63
CA SER A 142 53.35 -31.35 -19.49
C SER A 142 53.94 -32.71 -19.82
N ILE A 143 54.38 -32.89 -21.08
CA ILE A 143 54.96 -34.12 -21.62
C ILE A 143 56.48 -33.94 -21.69
N SER A 144 57.27 -34.87 -21.13
CA SER A 144 58.53 -35.30 -21.76
C SER A 144 59.19 -36.52 -21.09
N ASN A 145 59.53 -37.50 -21.94
CA ASN A 145 60.64 -38.46 -21.87
C ASN A 145 61.30 -38.78 -20.51
N SER A 146 61.22 -40.05 -20.10
CA SER A 146 62.37 -40.97 -20.28
C SER A 146 62.01 -42.45 -19.99
N LYS A 147 62.62 -43.36 -20.76
CA LYS A 147 62.56 -44.82 -20.53
C LYS A 147 63.75 -45.28 -19.67
N LYS A 148 63.47 -46.13 -18.69
CA LYS A 148 64.24 -47.33 -18.24
C LYS A 148 63.47 -47.94 -17.05
N GLU A 149 62.99 -49.17 -17.12
CA GLU A 149 63.72 -50.37 -16.68
C GLU A 149 64.38 -50.17 -15.29
N SER A 150 64.04 -50.92 -14.23
CA SER A 150 63.72 -52.36 -14.23
C SER A 150 63.16 -52.88 -12.90
N LYS A 151 62.19 -53.82 -13.02
CA LYS A 151 62.01 -55.09 -12.27
C LYS A 151 62.34 -55.23 -10.75
N VAL A 152 61.40 -55.95 -10.09
CA VAL A 152 61.55 -56.85 -8.91
C VAL A 152 61.22 -56.27 -7.51
N ARG A 153 59.98 -56.53 -7.03
CA ARG A 153 59.73 -57.61 -6.05
C ARG A 153 58.25 -58.03 -5.95
N LYS A 154 58.01 -59.33 -6.20
CA LYS A 154 56.94 -60.16 -5.64
C LYS A 154 57.21 -60.37 -4.12
N GLU A 155 56.32 -60.77 -3.22
CA GLU A 155 54.99 -61.42 -3.31
C GLU A 155 54.32 -61.44 -1.92
N THR A 156 52.98 -61.55 -1.82
CA THR A 156 52.20 -62.04 -0.63
C THR A 156 52.35 -61.26 0.71
N ASN A 157 51.45 -61.26 1.71
CA ASN A 157 50.09 -61.76 1.97
C ASN A 157 49.53 -60.94 3.18
N SER A 158 48.25 -60.93 3.58
CA SER A 158 46.99 -61.50 3.05
C SER A 158 45.77 -60.83 3.72
N LYS A 159 44.63 -60.77 3.02
CA LYS A 159 43.24 -60.64 3.56
C LYS A 159 42.98 -59.64 4.70
N GLN A 160 42.41 -58.48 4.34
CA GLN A 160 41.24 -57.97 5.08
C GLN A 160 40.10 -57.67 4.11
N GLN A 161 38.91 -58.12 4.50
CA GLN A 161 37.74 -58.24 3.65
C GLN A 161 37.02 -56.88 3.58
N ARG A 162 37.37 -56.05 2.59
CA ARG A 162 36.54 -54.90 2.24
C ARG A 162 35.23 -55.42 1.67
N THR A 163 34.18 -55.37 2.47
CA THR A 163 32.79 -55.45 2.02
C THR A 163 32.61 -54.49 0.86
N ALA A 164 32.14 -55.00 -0.29
CA ALA A 164 31.83 -54.16 -1.42
C ALA A 164 30.76 -53.15 -1.00
N ILE A 165 31.04 -51.86 -1.16
CA ILE A 165 30.04 -50.81 -1.02
C ILE A 165 28.98 -51.11 -2.09
N PRO A 166 27.71 -51.36 -1.73
CA PRO A 166 26.67 -51.61 -2.72
C PRO A 166 26.54 -50.42 -3.65
N ASN A 167 26.28 -50.70 -4.94
CA ASN A 167 26.06 -49.76 -6.03
C ASN A 167 25.73 -48.34 -5.59
N SER A 168 26.54 -47.37 -6.04
CA SER A 168 26.23 -45.94 -5.92
C SER A 168 24.77 -45.70 -6.30
N ALA A 169 23.95 -45.31 -5.33
CA ALA A 169 22.53 -45.10 -5.55
C ALA A 169 22.37 -44.09 -6.69
N ASN A 170 21.57 -44.45 -7.69
CA ASN A 170 21.41 -43.66 -8.91
C ASN A 170 20.50 -42.46 -8.62
N ILE A 171 21.02 -41.45 -7.90
CA ILE A 171 20.27 -40.26 -7.45
C ILE A 171 19.80 -39.50 -8.71
N PRO A 172 18.49 -39.43 -8.98
CA PRO A 172 17.98 -38.70 -10.14
C PRO A 172 18.26 -37.20 -9.99
N LYS A 173 18.32 -36.47 -11.10
CA LYS A 173 18.35 -35.00 -11.07
C LYS A 173 17.13 -34.49 -10.28
N PHE A 174 17.38 -33.78 -9.18
CA PHE A 174 16.34 -33.26 -8.29
C PHE A 174 16.21 -31.72 -8.33
N TYR A 175 17.24 -31.01 -8.81
CA TYR A 175 17.25 -29.56 -8.91
C TYR A 175 16.81 -29.09 -10.30
N PHE A 176 15.75 -28.29 -10.34
CA PHE A 176 15.11 -27.78 -11.56
C PHE A 176 14.70 -26.30 -11.37
N PRO A 177 15.59 -25.33 -11.67
CA PRO A 177 15.33 -23.89 -11.46
C PRO A 177 14.10 -23.35 -12.21
N GLU A 178 13.87 -23.88 -13.41
CA GLU A 178 12.83 -23.46 -14.35
C GLU A 178 11.58 -24.36 -14.32
N GLY A 179 11.44 -25.17 -13.27
CA GLY A 179 10.38 -26.18 -13.16
C GLY A 179 10.77 -27.53 -13.73
N ARG A 180 9.99 -28.58 -13.44
CA ARG A 180 10.21 -29.93 -13.98
C ARG A 180 9.74 -29.97 -15.45
N PRO A 181 10.51 -30.55 -16.39
CA PRO A 181 10.13 -30.62 -17.81
C PRO A 181 8.71 -31.15 -18.04
N SER A 182 7.90 -30.38 -18.75
CA SER A 182 6.54 -30.74 -19.19
C SER A 182 6.57 -31.55 -20.50
N SER A 183 5.46 -32.23 -20.85
CA SER A 183 5.37 -32.93 -22.14
C SER A 183 5.52 -31.96 -23.31
N THR A 184 6.25 -32.37 -24.35
CA THR A 184 6.33 -31.66 -25.62
C THR A 184 5.02 -31.72 -26.41
N GLU A 185 4.19 -32.73 -26.15
CA GLU A 185 2.91 -32.93 -26.84
C GLU A 185 1.88 -31.85 -26.44
N ASP A 186 1.84 -31.48 -25.15
CA ASP A 186 0.95 -30.42 -24.65
C ASP A 186 1.25 -29.07 -25.30
N VAL A 187 2.53 -28.76 -25.51
CA VAL A 187 3.00 -27.53 -26.16
C VAL A 187 2.58 -27.50 -27.63
N GLU A 188 2.68 -28.63 -28.34
CA GLU A 188 2.25 -28.70 -29.74
C GLU A 188 0.72 -28.61 -29.86
N ALA A 189 -0.02 -29.28 -28.98
CA ALA A 189 -1.49 -29.21 -28.93
C ALA A 189 -1.99 -27.77 -28.65
N ALA A 190 -1.34 -27.05 -27.74
CA ALA A 190 -1.60 -25.62 -27.53
C ALA A 190 -1.30 -24.80 -28.79
N LEU A 191 -0.16 -25.02 -29.45
CA LEU A 191 0.20 -24.30 -30.67
C LEU A 191 -0.71 -24.57 -31.87
N GLN A 192 -1.33 -25.77 -31.95
CA GLN A 192 -2.38 -26.07 -32.92
C GLN A 192 -3.66 -25.24 -32.66
N LYS A 193 -4.10 -25.15 -31.39
CA LYS A 193 -5.24 -24.28 -31.02
C LYS A 193 -4.95 -22.81 -31.30
N VAL A 194 -3.75 -22.34 -30.97
CA VAL A 194 -3.30 -20.98 -31.28
C VAL A 194 -3.29 -20.73 -32.79
N SER A 195 -2.82 -21.68 -33.60
CA SER A 195 -2.87 -21.56 -35.07
C SER A 195 -4.29 -21.40 -35.60
N GLN A 196 -5.26 -22.13 -35.04
CA GLN A 196 -6.68 -22.01 -35.39
C GLN A 196 -7.27 -20.66 -34.94
N ALA A 197 -6.85 -20.13 -33.79
CA ALA A 197 -7.27 -18.81 -33.33
C ALA A 197 -6.74 -17.71 -34.29
N PHE A 198 -5.44 -17.72 -34.61
CA PHE A 198 -4.85 -16.79 -35.58
C PHE A 198 -5.49 -16.89 -36.98
N SER A 199 -5.92 -18.07 -37.43
CA SER A 199 -6.57 -18.22 -38.75
C SER A 199 -7.97 -17.60 -38.85
N ARG A 200 -8.60 -17.27 -37.72
CA ARG A 200 -9.89 -16.56 -37.66
C ARG A 200 -9.74 -15.04 -37.70
N LEU A 201 -8.52 -14.52 -37.55
CA LEU A 201 -8.23 -13.09 -37.49
C LEU A 201 -7.89 -12.55 -38.88
N GLU A 202 -8.28 -11.29 -39.14
CA GLU A 202 -8.05 -10.64 -40.42
C GLU A 202 -6.54 -10.58 -40.75
N GLY A 203 -6.17 -11.13 -41.91
CA GLY A 203 -4.78 -11.22 -42.35
C GLY A 203 -3.85 -12.06 -41.45
N GLY A 204 -4.39 -12.85 -40.51
CA GLY A 204 -3.60 -13.63 -39.55
C GLY A 204 -2.85 -12.77 -38.52
N LYS A 205 -3.36 -11.57 -38.23
CA LYS A 205 -2.76 -10.58 -37.32
C LYS A 205 -3.60 -10.42 -36.05
N ALA A 206 -2.99 -10.60 -34.88
CA ALA A 206 -3.63 -10.35 -33.59
C ALA A 206 -3.23 -8.98 -33.05
N THR A 207 -4.20 -8.12 -32.77
CA THR A 207 -4.02 -6.85 -32.03
C THR A 207 -4.11 -7.08 -30.51
N LYS A 208 -3.82 -6.08 -29.67
CA LYS A 208 -3.96 -6.17 -28.19
C LYS A 208 -5.33 -6.74 -27.77
N GLN A 209 -6.40 -6.36 -28.46
CA GLN A 209 -7.77 -6.82 -28.17
C GLN A 209 -7.98 -8.32 -28.42
N ASN A 210 -7.34 -8.90 -29.44
CA ASN A 210 -7.51 -10.31 -29.79
C ASN A 210 -6.71 -11.26 -28.88
N MET A 211 -5.86 -10.74 -28.00
CA MET A 211 -4.90 -11.55 -27.24
C MET A 211 -5.53 -12.32 -26.08
N GLY A 212 -6.77 -12.01 -25.68
CA GLY A 212 -7.52 -12.84 -24.73
C GLY A 212 -7.80 -14.25 -25.27
N ASP A 213 -8.28 -14.35 -26.50
CA ASP A 213 -8.49 -15.64 -27.18
C ASP A 213 -7.17 -16.42 -27.34
N ILE A 214 -6.07 -15.72 -27.62
CA ILE A 214 -4.74 -16.33 -27.74
C ILE A 214 -4.23 -16.83 -26.38
N ALA A 215 -4.45 -16.10 -25.29
CA ALA A 215 -4.11 -16.54 -23.93
C ALA A 215 -4.88 -17.80 -23.55
N LYS A 216 -6.20 -17.83 -23.76
CA LYS A 216 -7.06 -19.01 -23.53
C LYS A 216 -6.68 -20.19 -24.41
N ALA A 217 -6.29 -19.97 -25.67
CA ALA A 217 -5.76 -21.02 -26.55
C ALA A 217 -4.43 -21.63 -26.06
N CYS A 218 -3.66 -20.89 -25.25
CA CYS A 218 -2.45 -21.36 -24.56
C CYS A 218 -2.72 -21.99 -23.18
N TYR A 219 -3.99 -22.08 -22.74
CA TYR A 219 -4.38 -22.46 -21.38
C TYR A 219 -3.80 -21.52 -20.29
N LEU A 220 -3.77 -20.21 -20.58
CA LEU A 220 -3.36 -19.17 -19.63
C LEU A 220 -4.57 -18.32 -19.20
N PRO A 221 -4.53 -17.70 -18.00
CA PRO A 221 -5.53 -16.71 -17.57
C PRO A 221 -5.62 -15.52 -18.53
N LEU A 222 -6.81 -14.91 -18.67
CA LEU A 222 -7.09 -13.79 -19.59
C LEU A 222 -6.08 -12.65 -19.46
N TYR A 223 -5.73 -12.24 -18.24
CA TYR A 223 -4.85 -11.09 -17.98
C TYR A 223 -3.38 -11.31 -18.40
N TRP A 224 -3.01 -12.51 -18.85
CA TRP A 224 -1.74 -12.73 -19.55
C TRP A 224 -1.75 -12.16 -20.99
N LYS A 225 -2.89 -11.67 -21.49
CA LYS A 225 -3.07 -11.08 -22.83
C LYS A 225 -2.05 -10.00 -23.19
N CYS A 226 -1.86 -9.00 -22.33
CA CYS A 226 -0.89 -7.93 -22.56
C CYS A 226 0.57 -8.42 -22.45
N PRO A 227 0.99 -9.12 -21.38
CA PRO A 227 2.31 -9.75 -21.30
C PRO A 227 2.69 -10.58 -22.55
N LEU A 228 1.77 -11.43 -23.04
CA LEU A 228 1.98 -12.22 -24.26
C LEU A 228 2.14 -11.35 -25.52
N PHE A 229 1.34 -10.29 -25.66
CA PHE A 229 1.41 -9.37 -26.79
C PHE A 229 2.78 -8.68 -26.86
N TRP A 230 3.29 -8.25 -25.70
CA TRP A 230 4.56 -7.53 -25.57
C TRP A 230 5.74 -8.47 -25.80
N ALA A 231 5.74 -9.67 -25.19
CA ALA A 231 6.76 -10.69 -25.40
C ALA A 231 6.85 -11.16 -26.86
N ALA A 232 5.73 -11.19 -27.59
CA ALA A 232 5.70 -11.50 -29.02
C ALA A 232 6.11 -10.32 -29.93
N GLY A 233 6.41 -9.14 -29.35
CA GLY A 233 6.85 -7.94 -30.07
C GLY A 233 5.72 -7.06 -30.64
N GLY A 234 4.47 -7.27 -30.21
CA GLY A 234 3.29 -6.59 -30.73
C GLY A 234 3.31 -5.07 -30.56
N GLU A 235 3.89 -4.57 -29.47
CA GLU A 235 4.10 -3.13 -29.20
C GLU A 235 4.74 -2.40 -30.39
N LYS A 236 5.71 -3.01 -31.06
CA LYS A 236 6.49 -2.38 -32.15
C LYS A 236 5.78 -2.35 -33.49
N GLN A 237 4.76 -3.18 -33.68
CA GLN A 237 4.08 -3.36 -34.98
C GLN A 237 2.57 -3.03 -34.90
N GLY A 238 2.01 -2.85 -33.70
CA GLY A 238 0.57 -2.79 -33.44
C GLY A 238 -0.13 -4.16 -33.51
N TYR A 239 0.55 -5.21 -33.95
CA TYR A 239 0.02 -6.56 -34.08
C TYR A 239 1.10 -7.64 -33.94
N VAL A 240 0.65 -8.87 -33.68
CA VAL A 240 1.45 -10.09 -33.64
C VAL A 240 0.99 -11.02 -34.77
N THR A 241 1.89 -11.83 -35.33
CA THR A 241 1.54 -12.92 -36.27
C THR A 241 1.81 -14.27 -35.63
N TYR A 242 1.14 -15.32 -36.12
CA TYR A 242 1.35 -16.69 -35.64
C TYR A 242 2.84 -17.12 -35.67
N GLN A 243 3.61 -16.67 -36.66
CA GLN A 243 5.03 -17.03 -36.78
C GLN A 243 5.88 -16.40 -35.67
N LEU A 244 5.62 -15.12 -35.35
CA LEU A 244 6.28 -14.44 -34.22
C LEU A 244 5.87 -15.08 -32.89
N PHE A 245 4.57 -15.31 -32.69
CA PHE A 245 4.03 -15.90 -31.47
C PHE A 245 4.56 -17.32 -31.24
N SER A 246 4.46 -18.21 -32.23
CA SER A 246 4.89 -19.60 -32.09
C SER A 246 6.41 -19.74 -31.89
N THR A 247 7.22 -18.90 -32.54
CA THR A 247 8.68 -18.85 -32.31
C THR A 247 8.99 -18.43 -30.86
N MET A 248 8.32 -17.40 -30.36
CA MET A 248 8.45 -16.95 -28.97
C MET A 248 8.00 -18.04 -27.98
N TRP A 249 6.80 -18.59 -28.19
CA TRP A 249 6.20 -19.57 -27.29
C TRP A 249 6.99 -20.88 -27.21
N ARG A 250 7.49 -21.39 -28.35
CA ARG A 250 8.40 -22.55 -28.38
C ARG A 250 9.67 -22.28 -27.61
N LYS A 251 10.28 -21.09 -27.77
CA LYS A 251 11.50 -20.71 -27.05
C LYS A 251 11.28 -20.63 -25.53
N ILE A 252 10.15 -20.08 -25.07
CA ILE A 252 9.83 -19.99 -23.64
C ILE A 252 9.52 -21.38 -23.08
N THR A 253 8.66 -22.17 -23.72
CA THR A 253 8.27 -23.51 -23.22
C THR A 253 9.41 -24.54 -23.23
N GLN A 254 10.41 -24.37 -24.10
CA GLN A 254 11.66 -25.15 -24.08
C GLN A 254 12.51 -24.91 -22.81
N THR A 255 12.48 -23.71 -22.25
CA THR A 255 13.32 -23.35 -21.10
C THR A 255 12.56 -23.24 -19.77
N CYS A 256 11.28 -22.86 -19.81
CA CYS A 256 10.45 -22.54 -18.65
C CYS A 256 9.22 -23.46 -18.58
N HIS A 257 9.21 -24.35 -17.60
CA HIS A 257 8.30 -25.49 -17.55
C HIS A 257 7.11 -25.30 -16.59
N ASP A 258 7.14 -24.31 -15.70
CA ASP A 258 6.02 -23.92 -14.84
C ASP A 258 5.54 -22.48 -15.08
N SER A 259 4.37 -22.14 -14.53
CA SER A 259 3.74 -20.82 -14.72
C SER A 259 4.61 -19.68 -14.21
N SER A 260 5.30 -19.83 -13.08
CA SER A 260 6.14 -18.78 -12.50
C SER A 260 7.36 -18.47 -13.38
N ALA A 261 8.06 -19.51 -13.87
CA ALA A 261 9.16 -19.34 -14.81
C ALA A 261 8.69 -18.71 -16.14
N ARG A 262 7.55 -19.17 -16.67
CA ARG A 262 6.95 -18.62 -17.90
C ARG A 262 6.57 -17.15 -17.72
N PHE A 263 5.87 -16.80 -16.63
CA PHE A 263 5.45 -15.42 -16.35
C PHE A 263 6.66 -14.48 -16.25
N VAL A 264 7.66 -14.85 -15.44
CA VAL A 264 8.91 -14.08 -15.36
C VAL A 264 9.56 -13.96 -16.75
N LYS A 265 9.59 -15.01 -17.56
CA LYS A 265 10.23 -14.93 -18.88
C LYS A 265 9.49 -14.06 -19.90
N ILE A 266 8.16 -14.06 -19.85
CA ILE A 266 7.27 -13.23 -20.69
C ILE A 266 7.40 -11.75 -20.29
N MET A 267 7.36 -11.46 -18.99
CA MET A 267 7.40 -10.09 -18.45
C MET A 267 8.80 -9.47 -18.49
N SER A 268 9.87 -10.27 -18.36
CA SER A 268 11.24 -9.75 -18.23
C SER A 268 11.75 -9.03 -19.48
N ARG A 269 12.24 -7.80 -19.30
CA ARG A 269 13.02 -7.12 -20.34
C ARG A 269 14.31 -7.89 -20.67
N LYS A 270 14.54 -8.12 -21.97
CA LYS A 270 15.81 -8.58 -22.58
C LYS A 270 16.53 -9.77 -21.90
N GLY A 271 15.76 -10.77 -21.46
CA GLY A 271 16.33 -12.09 -21.14
C GLY A 271 16.82 -12.27 -19.71
N ASN A 272 16.55 -11.32 -18.81
CA ASN A 272 16.71 -11.47 -17.36
C ASN A 272 15.97 -12.72 -16.83
N SER A 273 16.27 -13.08 -15.58
CA SER A 273 15.64 -14.18 -14.81
C SER A 273 14.84 -13.66 -13.60
N TYR A 274 14.54 -12.36 -13.59
CA TYR A 274 13.83 -11.65 -12.54
C TYR A 274 13.04 -10.49 -13.14
N LEU A 275 12.10 -9.95 -12.34
CA LEU A 275 11.25 -8.79 -12.66
C LEU A 275 11.56 -7.63 -11.72
N THR A 276 11.54 -6.42 -12.28
CA THR A 276 11.63 -5.13 -11.59
C THR A 276 10.27 -4.43 -11.63
N GLU A 277 10.07 -3.38 -10.83
CA GLU A 277 8.80 -2.63 -10.77
C GLU A 277 8.36 -2.12 -12.16
N GLU A 278 9.30 -1.61 -12.97
CA GLU A 278 9.03 -1.17 -14.34
C GLU A 278 8.58 -2.30 -15.31
N ASP A 279 8.83 -3.58 -14.98
CA ASP A 279 8.34 -4.70 -15.77
C ASP A 279 6.85 -4.98 -15.51
N PHE A 280 6.29 -4.53 -14.36
CA PHE A 280 4.87 -4.72 -14.01
C PHE A 280 3.92 -3.64 -14.53
N VAL A 281 4.39 -2.39 -14.70
CA VAL A 281 3.58 -1.26 -15.21
C VAL A 281 2.74 -1.63 -16.45
N PRO A 282 3.27 -2.32 -17.48
CA PRO A 282 2.50 -2.75 -18.66
C PRO A 282 1.30 -3.65 -18.37
N PHE A 283 1.48 -4.53 -17.39
CA PHE A 283 0.51 -5.55 -17.01
C PHE A 283 -0.59 -4.92 -16.15
N ILE A 284 -0.23 -4.11 -15.15
CA ILE A 284 -1.22 -3.44 -14.29
C ILE A 284 -2.01 -2.39 -15.06
N GLN A 285 -1.39 -1.66 -16.01
CA GLN A 285 -2.12 -0.77 -16.90
C GLN A 285 -3.18 -1.53 -17.72
N ASP A 286 -2.86 -2.72 -18.25
CA ASP A 286 -3.84 -3.55 -18.98
C ASP A 286 -4.94 -4.11 -18.07
N VAL A 287 -4.70 -4.28 -16.76
CA VAL A 287 -5.76 -4.57 -15.78
C VAL A 287 -6.69 -3.37 -15.64
N VAL A 288 -6.16 -2.17 -15.39
CA VAL A 288 -6.94 -0.91 -15.33
C VAL A 288 -7.74 -0.67 -16.61
N ASP A 289 -7.11 -0.88 -17.78
CA ASP A 289 -7.71 -0.68 -19.10
C ASP A 289 -8.94 -1.57 -19.37
N THR A 290 -9.08 -2.71 -18.67
CA THR A 290 -10.02 -3.78 -19.11
C THR A 290 -10.80 -4.52 -18.01
N HIS A 291 -10.47 -4.35 -16.73
CA HIS A 291 -11.24 -4.97 -15.64
C HIS A 291 -12.55 -4.20 -15.42
N PRO A 292 -13.72 -4.87 -15.36
CA PRO A 292 -15.02 -4.18 -15.24
C PRO A 292 -15.08 -3.30 -13.98
N GLY A 293 -14.66 -3.83 -12.83
CA GLY A 293 -14.53 -3.11 -11.56
C GLY A 293 -13.50 -1.98 -11.52
N LEU A 294 -12.80 -1.64 -12.61
CA LEU A 294 -11.89 -0.48 -12.70
C LEU A 294 -12.25 0.50 -13.83
N THR A 295 -13.35 0.26 -14.55
CA THR A 295 -13.76 1.07 -15.72
C THR A 295 -13.97 2.55 -15.39
N PHE A 296 -14.49 2.86 -14.20
CA PHE A 296 -14.65 4.24 -13.71
C PHE A 296 -13.32 5.00 -13.56
N LEU A 297 -12.21 4.27 -13.32
CA LEU A 297 -10.90 4.89 -13.13
C LEU A 297 -10.40 5.51 -14.45
N LEU A 298 -10.83 4.98 -15.61
CA LEU A 298 -10.47 5.46 -16.96
C LEU A 298 -10.72 6.96 -17.17
N GLU A 299 -11.67 7.55 -16.45
CA GLU A 299 -12.01 8.97 -16.55
C GLU A 299 -11.05 9.91 -15.78
N ALA A 300 -10.15 9.36 -14.94
CA ALA A 300 -9.24 10.14 -14.08
C ALA A 300 -7.76 9.70 -14.19
N PRO A 301 -7.01 10.21 -15.19
CA PRO A 301 -5.62 9.80 -15.47
C PRO A 301 -4.63 9.98 -14.31
N GLU A 302 -4.85 10.96 -13.43
CA GLU A 302 -3.99 11.20 -12.26
C GLU A 302 -4.02 10.03 -11.28
N PHE A 303 -5.19 9.42 -11.09
CA PHE A 303 -5.39 8.27 -10.20
C PHE A 303 -4.89 6.96 -10.84
N HIS A 304 -4.79 6.84 -12.18
CA HIS A 304 -4.24 5.65 -12.85
C HIS A 304 -2.84 5.34 -12.35
N SER A 305 -1.94 6.33 -12.47
CA SER A 305 -0.53 6.17 -12.11
C SER A 305 -0.39 5.84 -10.62
N ARG A 306 -1.24 6.41 -9.76
CA ARG A 306 -1.26 6.14 -8.31
C ARG A 306 -1.71 4.73 -8.00
N TYR A 307 -2.80 4.26 -8.60
CA TYR A 307 -3.28 2.89 -8.44
C TYR A 307 -2.24 1.89 -8.97
N VAL A 308 -1.70 2.10 -10.17
CA VAL A 308 -0.64 1.25 -10.77
C VAL A 308 0.57 1.14 -9.84
N ASN A 309 1.09 2.28 -9.35
CA ASN A 309 2.24 2.29 -8.44
C ASN A 309 1.93 1.60 -7.09
N THR A 310 0.71 1.75 -6.57
CA THR A 310 0.28 1.11 -5.32
C THR A 310 0.19 -0.41 -5.46
N VAL A 311 -0.44 -0.91 -6.52
CA VAL A 311 -0.52 -2.35 -6.79
C VAL A 311 0.88 -2.93 -6.96
N ILE A 312 1.79 -2.25 -7.67
CA ILE A 312 3.18 -2.69 -7.81
C ILE A 312 3.91 -2.69 -6.47
N ALA A 313 3.78 -1.65 -5.66
CA ALA A 313 4.36 -1.60 -4.31
C ALA A 313 3.84 -2.75 -3.43
N ARG A 314 2.53 -3.04 -3.44
CA ARG A 314 1.91 -4.20 -2.75
C ARG A 314 2.46 -5.55 -3.27
N ILE A 315 2.64 -5.69 -4.58
CA ILE A 315 3.26 -6.89 -5.19
C ILE A 315 4.68 -7.08 -4.66
N PHE A 316 5.52 -6.05 -4.65
CA PHE A 316 6.88 -6.17 -4.13
C PHE A 316 6.92 -6.40 -2.62
N TYR A 317 6.03 -5.75 -1.85
CA TYR A 317 5.90 -5.93 -0.40
C TYR A 317 5.59 -7.38 0.00
N CYS A 318 4.66 -8.06 -0.68
CA CYS A 318 4.31 -9.45 -0.36
C CYS A 318 5.16 -10.50 -1.09
N VAL A 319 5.65 -10.23 -2.31
CA VAL A 319 6.36 -11.24 -3.13
C VAL A 319 7.88 -11.15 -3.01
N ASN A 320 8.48 -9.95 -2.99
CA ASN A 320 9.95 -9.79 -2.99
C ASN A 320 10.54 -9.92 -1.58
N ARG A 321 10.32 -11.08 -0.95
CA ARG A 321 10.78 -11.39 0.42
C ARG A 321 12.31 -11.35 0.57
N SER A 322 13.08 -11.32 -0.52
CA SER A 322 14.53 -11.08 -0.49
C SER A 322 14.95 -9.61 -0.31
N TRP A 323 14.01 -8.65 -0.34
CA TRP A 323 14.31 -7.20 -0.38
C TRP A 323 15.34 -6.85 -1.46
N SER A 324 15.31 -7.51 -2.61
CA SER A 324 16.31 -7.33 -3.67
C SER A 324 15.90 -6.31 -4.74
N GLY A 325 14.63 -5.87 -4.75
CA GLY A 325 14.04 -5.11 -5.86
C GLY A 325 13.91 -5.94 -7.14
N ARG A 326 13.98 -7.28 -7.03
CA ARG A 326 14.06 -8.22 -8.15
C ARG A 326 13.26 -9.49 -7.87
N ILE A 327 11.99 -9.53 -8.24
CA ILE A 327 11.14 -10.71 -8.07
C ILE A 327 11.65 -11.84 -8.96
N THR A 328 12.07 -12.93 -8.32
CA THR A 328 12.52 -14.15 -9.00
C THR A 328 11.37 -15.14 -9.23
N ALA A 329 11.55 -16.07 -10.17
CA ALA A 329 10.61 -17.18 -10.34
C ALA A 329 10.51 -18.08 -9.09
N GLN A 330 11.45 -18.04 -8.15
CA GLN A 330 11.36 -18.79 -6.89
C GLN A 330 10.48 -18.08 -5.85
N GLU A 331 10.56 -16.76 -5.76
CA GLU A 331 9.66 -15.95 -4.93
C GLU A 331 8.22 -16.03 -5.45
N LEU A 332 8.04 -15.92 -6.77
CA LEU A 332 6.74 -16.02 -7.43
C LEU A 332 6.09 -17.41 -7.32
N ARG A 333 6.85 -18.47 -7.01
CA ARG A 333 6.32 -19.82 -6.68
C ARG A 333 5.87 -19.95 -5.22
N LYS A 334 6.31 -19.04 -4.36
CA LYS A 334 6.02 -19.05 -2.91
C LYS A 334 4.92 -18.06 -2.52
N SER A 335 4.55 -17.15 -3.41
CA SER A 335 3.39 -16.27 -3.25
C SER A 335 2.13 -16.86 -3.88
N ASN A 336 0.99 -16.20 -3.61
CA ASN A 336 -0.31 -16.41 -4.22
C ASN A 336 -0.56 -15.55 -5.48
N PHE A 337 0.39 -14.70 -5.88
CA PHE A 337 0.18 -13.69 -6.93
C PHE A 337 -0.38 -14.25 -8.25
N LEU A 338 0.12 -15.38 -8.76
CA LEU A 338 -0.37 -15.93 -10.03
C LEU A 338 -1.78 -16.54 -9.90
N GLN A 339 -2.14 -16.98 -8.71
CA GLN A 339 -3.49 -17.43 -8.36
C GLN A 339 -4.42 -16.20 -8.29
N THR A 340 -4.00 -15.10 -7.67
CA THR A 340 -4.78 -13.85 -7.65
C THR A 340 -4.95 -13.25 -9.06
N VAL A 341 -3.93 -13.31 -9.91
CA VAL A 341 -4.03 -12.90 -11.34
C VAL A 341 -5.01 -13.78 -12.14
N GLN A 342 -5.26 -15.02 -11.70
CA GLN A 342 -6.32 -15.85 -12.28
C GLN A 342 -7.71 -15.44 -11.77
N LEU A 343 -7.85 -14.96 -10.53
CA LEU A 343 -9.17 -14.52 -10.01
C LEU A 343 -9.70 -13.26 -10.71
N LEU A 344 -8.83 -12.40 -11.26
CA LEU A 344 -9.21 -11.20 -12.02
C LEU A 344 -10.16 -11.46 -13.21
N GLU A 345 -10.25 -12.69 -13.71
CA GLU A 345 -11.18 -13.04 -14.81
C GLU A 345 -12.47 -13.75 -14.35
N ASP A 346 -12.55 -14.11 -13.07
CA ASP A 346 -13.69 -14.82 -12.48
C ASP A 346 -14.52 -13.91 -11.54
N GLU A 347 -13.99 -12.77 -11.10
CA GLU A 347 -14.61 -11.85 -10.14
C GLU A 347 -14.66 -10.41 -10.71
N ASP A 348 -15.87 -9.86 -10.85
CA ASP A 348 -16.09 -8.54 -11.47
C ASP A 348 -15.82 -7.39 -10.48
N ASP A 349 -16.03 -7.63 -9.18
CA ASP A 349 -15.78 -6.65 -8.11
C ASP A 349 -14.32 -6.73 -7.64
N ILE A 350 -13.53 -5.74 -8.07
CA ILE A 350 -12.09 -5.65 -7.77
C ILE A 350 -11.79 -5.60 -6.26
N ASN A 351 -12.75 -5.16 -5.43
CA ASN A 351 -12.55 -5.05 -3.98
C ASN A 351 -12.63 -6.40 -3.25
N GLN A 352 -13.31 -7.41 -3.84
CA GLN A 352 -13.23 -8.80 -3.34
C GLN A 352 -11.81 -9.38 -3.53
N ILE A 353 -11.03 -8.83 -4.46
CA ILE A 353 -9.63 -9.21 -4.70
C ILE A 353 -8.71 -8.36 -3.79
N MET A 354 -8.87 -8.56 -2.48
CA MET A 354 -8.14 -7.85 -1.42
C MET A 354 -6.61 -7.90 -1.62
N ASP A 355 -6.09 -9.07 -2.00
CA ASP A 355 -4.69 -9.28 -2.38
C ASP A 355 -4.31 -8.44 -3.63
N TYR A 356 -3.33 -7.55 -3.45
CA TYR A 356 -2.75 -6.67 -4.49
C TYR A 356 -3.69 -5.63 -5.11
N PHE A 357 -4.90 -6.01 -5.55
CA PHE A 357 -5.69 -5.27 -6.53
C PHE A 357 -6.86 -4.45 -5.97
N SER A 358 -7.36 -4.73 -4.76
CA SER A 358 -8.47 -3.94 -4.17
C SER A 358 -8.29 -2.43 -4.29
N TYR A 359 -9.31 -1.76 -4.84
CA TYR A 359 -9.35 -0.32 -5.04
C TYR A 359 -9.60 0.42 -3.71
N GLU A 360 -10.42 -0.14 -2.82
CA GLU A 360 -10.61 0.35 -1.45
C GLU A 360 -9.28 0.49 -0.69
N HIS A 361 -8.46 -0.56 -0.73
CA HIS A 361 -7.12 -0.52 -0.12
C HIS A 361 -6.25 0.58 -0.73
N PHE A 362 -6.28 0.75 -2.06
CA PHE A 362 -5.58 1.85 -2.73
C PHE A 362 -6.08 3.22 -2.28
N TYR A 363 -7.40 3.40 -2.20
CA TYR A 363 -8.03 4.69 -1.89
C TYR A 363 -7.64 5.16 -0.48
N VAL A 364 -7.68 4.28 0.52
CA VAL A 364 -7.20 4.58 1.88
C VAL A 364 -5.73 5.00 1.89
N ILE A 365 -4.85 4.24 1.23
CA ILE A 365 -3.41 4.57 1.14
C ILE A 365 -3.20 5.93 0.47
N TYR A 366 -3.96 6.24 -0.59
CA TYR A 366 -3.85 7.50 -1.31
C TYR A 366 -4.35 8.70 -0.49
N CYS A 367 -5.50 8.58 0.19
CA CYS A 367 -6.04 9.64 1.05
C CYS A 367 -5.09 9.94 2.21
N LYS A 368 -4.59 8.92 2.92
CA LYS A 368 -3.61 9.11 4.00
C LYS A 368 -2.30 9.74 3.51
N PHE A 369 -1.86 9.47 2.28
CA PHE A 369 -0.72 10.18 1.69
C PHE A 369 -1.03 11.66 1.40
N TRP A 370 -2.17 11.92 0.77
CA TRP A 370 -2.64 13.27 0.41
C TRP A 370 -2.90 14.16 1.63
N GLU A 371 -3.25 13.55 2.77
CA GLU A 371 -3.34 14.24 4.06
C GLU A 371 -1.98 14.78 4.54
N LEU A 372 -0.87 14.13 4.20
CA LEU A 372 0.47 14.55 4.61
C LEU A 372 1.13 15.50 3.59
N ASP A 373 1.10 15.15 2.30
CA ASP A 373 1.64 15.91 1.16
C ASP A 373 0.80 17.18 0.88
N LYS A 374 1.11 18.26 1.60
CA LYS A 374 0.35 19.54 1.57
C LYS A 374 0.79 20.51 0.47
N ASP A 375 2.01 20.38 -0.05
CA ASP A 375 2.50 21.15 -1.20
C ASP A 375 2.32 20.40 -2.53
N HIS A 376 1.85 19.15 -2.49
CA HIS A 376 1.52 18.31 -3.64
C HIS A 376 2.74 18.01 -4.52
N ASP A 377 3.92 17.90 -3.88
CA ASP A 377 5.21 17.63 -4.53
C ASP A 377 5.48 16.12 -4.73
N LEU A 378 4.58 15.28 -4.20
CA LEU A 378 4.56 13.81 -4.33
C LEU A 378 5.63 13.10 -3.50
N TYR A 379 6.24 13.82 -2.57
CA TYR A 379 7.07 13.30 -1.50
C TYR A 379 6.50 13.73 -0.14
N ILE A 380 7.01 13.11 0.92
CA ILE A 380 6.82 13.55 2.30
C ILE A 380 8.18 13.62 3.01
N ASP A 381 8.37 14.63 3.85
CA ASP A 381 9.53 14.75 4.72
C ASP A 381 9.27 14.15 6.12
N ARG A 382 10.23 14.31 7.03
CA ARG A 382 10.12 13.83 8.42
C ARG A 382 9.02 14.51 9.23
N ASN A 383 8.80 15.80 9.02
CA ASN A 383 7.76 16.59 9.69
C ASN A 383 6.38 16.26 9.11
N ASP A 384 6.31 15.92 7.83
CA ASP A 384 5.09 15.42 7.20
C ASP A 384 4.71 14.06 7.78
N LEU A 385 5.65 13.11 7.82
CA LEU A 385 5.42 11.79 8.40
C LEU A 385 5.10 11.86 9.91
N ALA A 386 5.70 12.80 10.64
CA ALA A 386 5.40 13.01 12.07
C ALA A 386 3.94 13.41 12.32
N ARG A 387 3.25 14.02 11.36
CA ARG A 387 1.82 14.39 11.47
C ARG A 387 0.87 13.21 11.25
N HIS A 388 1.37 12.05 10.83
CA HIS A 388 0.56 10.84 10.65
C HIS A 388 0.00 10.35 12.00
N ASN A 389 -1.28 9.99 12.02
CA ASN A 389 -2.04 9.53 13.19
C ASN A 389 -1.74 10.38 14.45
N ASP A 390 -1.90 11.70 14.34
CA ASP A 390 -1.71 12.68 15.43
C ASP A 390 -0.36 12.62 16.19
N HIS A 391 0.72 12.17 15.53
CA HIS A 391 2.06 11.96 16.11
C HIS A 391 2.18 10.71 17.01
N ALA A 392 1.37 9.67 16.74
CA ALA A 392 1.45 8.36 17.40
C ALA A 392 2.88 7.77 17.37
N ILE A 393 3.55 7.90 16.23
CA ILE A 393 4.91 7.37 16.01
C ILE A 393 5.99 8.30 16.58
N ASN A 394 7.05 7.72 17.14
CA ASN A 394 8.17 8.44 17.73
C ASN A 394 9.16 9.03 16.71
N MET A 395 9.73 10.20 17.01
CA MET A 395 10.67 10.88 16.12
C MET A 395 11.95 10.07 15.91
N LYS A 396 12.45 9.37 16.94
CA LYS A 396 13.61 8.48 16.81
C LYS A 396 13.41 7.39 15.76
N VAL A 397 12.21 6.82 15.62
CA VAL A 397 11.94 5.80 14.58
C VAL A 397 11.64 6.43 13.21
N ILE A 398 11.03 7.62 13.18
CA ILE A 398 10.89 8.41 11.94
C ILE A 398 12.27 8.72 11.34
N ASP A 399 13.24 9.19 12.14
CA ASP A 399 14.62 9.40 11.67
C ASP A 399 15.26 8.10 11.14
N ARG A 400 14.91 6.93 11.69
CA ARG A 400 15.37 5.64 11.17
C ARG A 400 14.74 5.27 9.83
N ILE A 401 13.47 5.58 9.60
CA ILE A 401 12.83 5.39 8.29
C ILE A 401 13.57 6.20 7.20
N PHE A 402 13.93 7.45 7.51
CA PHE A 402 14.69 8.32 6.61
C PHE A 402 16.22 8.10 6.63
N SER A 403 16.73 7.12 7.39
CA SER A 403 18.17 6.82 7.50
C SER A 403 18.72 5.88 6.41
N GLY A 404 17.88 5.41 5.48
CA GLY A 404 18.27 4.42 4.46
C GLY A 404 18.16 2.95 4.92
N SER A 405 17.65 2.71 6.13
CA SER A 405 17.39 1.36 6.67
C SER A 405 16.32 0.59 5.88
N VAL A 406 15.31 1.33 5.41
CA VAL A 406 14.14 0.83 4.67
C VAL A 406 13.90 1.59 3.34
N THR A 407 14.26 2.87 3.28
CA THR A 407 14.27 3.71 2.06
C THR A 407 15.51 3.45 1.19
N ARG A 408 15.42 3.63 -0.14
CA ARG A 408 16.52 3.25 -1.05
C ARG A 408 16.67 4.17 -2.26
N GLY A 409 17.92 4.36 -2.69
CA GLY A 409 18.26 5.08 -3.91
C GLY A 409 18.60 6.54 -3.64
N ASN A 410 18.01 7.46 -4.41
CA ASN A 410 18.28 8.90 -4.28
C ASN A 410 17.35 9.60 -3.28
N THR A 411 16.13 9.09 -3.06
CA THR A 411 15.14 9.61 -2.09
C THR A 411 15.73 9.76 -0.69
N PHE A 412 16.39 8.70 -0.20
CA PHE A 412 17.19 8.70 1.03
C PHE A 412 18.17 9.88 1.12
N LYS A 413 18.94 10.17 0.06
CA LYS A 413 19.95 11.23 0.06
C LYS A 413 19.36 12.63 0.14
N GLU A 414 18.12 12.78 -0.29
CA GLU A 414 17.37 14.04 -0.31
C GLU A 414 16.53 14.23 0.97
N GLY A 415 16.50 13.23 1.87
CA GLY A 415 15.74 13.28 3.11
C GLY A 415 14.22 13.26 2.91
N LYS A 416 13.77 12.77 1.74
CA LYS A 416 12.38 12.69 1.30
C LYS A 416 11.97 11.24 1.07
N MET A 417 10.70 10.93 1.30
CA MET A 417 10.08 9.63 1.02
C MET A 417 9.11 9.79 -0.15
N SER A 418 9.23 8.93 -1.16
CA SER A 418 8.31 8.90 -2.30
C SER A 418 7.00 8.18 -1.99
N TYR A 419 5.95 8.41 -2.78
CA TYR A 419 4.66 7.72 -2.63
C TYR A 419 4.76 6.18 -2.51
N PRO A 420 5.52 5.44 -3.37
CA PRO A 420 5.70 4.00 -3.19
C PRO A 420 6.38 3.59 -1.88
N GLU A 421 7.33 4.40 -1.37
CA GLU A 421 7.95 4.17 -0.06
C GLU A 421 6.96 4.43 1.09
N PHE A 422 6.03 5.38 0.93
CA PHE A 422 4.92 5.58 1.86
C PHE A 422 3.93 4.39 1.88
N VAL A 423 3.65 3.79 0.71
CA VAL A 423 2.87 2.54 0.66
C VAL A 423 3.50 1.45 1.53
N TRP A 424 4.83 1.29 1.47
CA TRP A 424 5.56 0.34 2.31
C TRP A 424 5.52 0.71 3.80
N PHE A 425 5.64 1.99 4.14
CA PHE A 425 5.50 2.48 5.51
C PHE A 425 4.11 2.14 6.08
N LEU A 426 3.03 2.54 5.40
CA LEU A 426 1.66 2.39 5.92
C LEU A 426 1.26 0.92 6.06
N LEU A 427 1.60 0.08 5.07
CA LEU A 427 1.41 -1.38 5.17
C LEU A 427 2.24 -2.03 6.28
N SER A 428 3.34 -1.41 6.71
CA SER A 428 4.16 -1.90 7.82
C SER A 428 3.63 -1.41 9.17
N GLU A 429 3.12 -0.18 9.26
CA GLU A 429 2.61 0.41 10.48
C GLU A 429 1.30 -0.22 10.97
N GLU A 430 0.39 -0.52 10.04
CA GLU A 430 -0.95 -1.02 10.37
C GLU A 430 -1.00 -2.56 10.52
N ASP A 431 -0.15 -3.32 9.83
CA ASP A 431 0.05 -4.76 10.09
C ASP A 431 1.48 -5.07 10.52
N LYS A 432 1.75 -4.92 11.82
CA LYS A 432 3.03 -5.30 12.47
C LYS A 432 3.21 -6.81 12.69
N ARG A 433 2.29 -7.65 12.21
CA ARG A 433 2.38 -9.12 12.21
C ARG A 433 2.82 -9.66 10.84
N HIS A 434 2.63 -8.90 9.77
CA HIS A 434 3.04 -9.28 8.43
C HIS A 434 4.57 -9.52 8.36
N PRO A 435 5.06 -10.62 7.75
CA PRO A 435 6.48 -10.94 7.73
C PRO A 435 7.41 -9.88 7.11
N THR A 436 6.89 -9.03 6.20
CA THR A 436 7.63 -7.87 5.66
C THR A 436 7.67 -6.70 6.65
N SER A 437 6.59 -6.46 7.39
CA SER A 437 6.56 -5.42 8.44
C SER A 437 7.55 -5.73 9.56
N ILE A 438 7.61 -6.99 10.00
CA ILE A 438 8.59 -7.42 11.03
C ILE A 438 10.03 -7.16 10.55
N GLU A 439 10.32 -7.34 9.25
CA GLU A 439 11.61 -6.98 8.66
C GLU A 439 11.83 -5.46 8.54
N TYR A 440 10.78 -4.70 8.23
CA TYR A 440 10.81 -3.24 8.13
C TYR A 440 11.18 -2.63 9.48
N TRP A 441 10.44 -2.96 10.54
CA TRP A 441 10.67 -2.42 11.88
C TRP A 441 11.95 -2.95 12.52
N PHE A 442 12.32 -4.21 12.27
CA PHE A 442 13.63 -4.73 12.69
C PHE A 442 14.78 -3.89 12.10
N ARG A 443 14.75 -3.58 10.79
CA ARG A 443 15.75 -2.72 10.14
C ARG A 443 15.79 -1.30 10.71
N CYS A 444 14.65 -0.78 11.17
CA CYS A 444 14.62 0.52 11.84
C CYS A 444 15.21 0.48 13.25
N MET A 445 14.96 -0.61 14.01
CA MET A 445 15.42 -0.76 15.39
C MET A 445 16.90 -1.18 15.51
N ASP A 446 17.37 -2.06 14.63
CA ASP A 446 18.78 -2.44 14.45
C ASP A 446 19.55 -1.19 13.96
N LEU A 447 20.21 -0.48 14.88
CA LEU A 447 20.85 0.82 14.66
C LEU A 447 22.19 0.68 13.94
N ASP A 448 22.99 -0.32 14.30
CA ASP A 448 24.33 -0.54 13.77
C ASP A 448 24.40 -1.54 12.58
N GLY A 449 23.34 -2.33 12.38
CA GLY A 449 23.19 -3.26 11.27
C GLY A 449 23.80 -4.65 11.53
N ASP A 450 24.10 -5.03 12.77
CA ASP A 450 24.71 -6.33 13.09
C ASP A 450 23.74 -7.53 12.99
N GLY A 451 22.43 -7.27 12.94
CA GLY A 451 21.37 -8.28 12.85
C GLY A 451 20.79 -8.74 14.20
N ILE A 452 21.05 -7.99 15.27
CA ILE A 452 20.53 -8.18 16.63
C ILE A 452 19.91 -6.86 17.10
N ILE A 453 18.84 -6.90 17.90
CA ILE A 453 18.40 -5.75 18.69
C ILE A 453 18.95 -5.93 20.11
N SER A 454 19.91 -5.08 20.47
CA SER A 454 20.56 -5.03 21.78
C SER A 454 19.72 -4.28 22.81
N MET A 455 20.07 -4.44 24.10
CA MET A 455 19.42 -3.71 25.19
C MET A 455 19.59 -2.18 25.06
N TYR A 456 20.72 -1.72 24.52
CA TYR A 456 20.98 -0.30 24.27
C TYR A 456 20.00 0.29 23.24
N GLU A 457 19.69 -0.47 22.19
CA GLU A 457 18.78 -0.02 21.15
C GLU A 457 17.33 -0.02 21.63
N MET A 458 16.94 -1.04 22.41
CA MET A 458 15.65 -1.05 23.11
C MET A 458 15.50 0.18 24.03
N GLU A 459 16.50 0.46 24.86
CA GLU A 459 16.52 1.63 25.76
C GLU A 459 16.44 2.94 24.97
N TYR A 460 17.19 3.04 23.86
CA TYR A 460 17.20 4.20 22.99
C TYR A 460 15.80 4.57 22.46
N PHE A 461 15.00 3.63 21.99
CA PHE A 461 13.63 3.93 21.57
C PHE A 461 12.69 4.13 22.78
N TYR A 462 12.83 3.32 23.82
CA TYR A 462 11.96 3.38 25.00
C TYR A 462 12.08 4.71 25.78
N GLU A 463 13.25 5.35 25.76
CA GLU A 463 13.45 6.68 26.36
C GLU A 463 12.47 7.73 25.81
N GLU A 464 12.15 7.70 24.51
CA GLU A 464 11.18 8.65 23.93
C GLU A 464 9.72 8.29 24.29
N GLN A 465 9.38 6.99 24.36
CA GLN A 465 8.09 6.54 24.89
C GLN A 465 7.88 7.04 26.33
N MET A 466 8.92 6.94 27.17
CA MET A 466 8.88 7.41 28.55
C MET A 466 8.64 8.91 28.66
N GLN A 467 9.30 9.71 27.80
CA GLN A 467 9.09 11.16 27.75
C GLN A 467 7.66 11.51 27.28
N LYS A 468 7.09 10.79 26.30
CA LYS A 468 5.69 10.96 25.89
C LYS A 468 4.71 10.57 27.01
N MET A 469 4.92 9.45 27.70
CA MET A 469 4.09 9.02 28.83
C MET A 469 4.13 10.05 29.99
N GLU A 470 5.31 10.55 30.34
CA GLU A 470 5.48 11.58 31.38
C GLU A 470 4.76 12.89 31.01
N ALA A 471 4.85 13.33 29.74
CA ALA A 471 4.14 14.50 29.25
C ALA A 471 2.61 14.39 29.30
N LEU A 472 2.07 13.16 29.19
CA LEU A 472 0.65 12.85 29.32
C LEU A 472 0.21 12.55 30.78
N GLY A 473 1.15 12.50 31.72
CA GLY A 473 0.87 12.16 33.12
C GLY A 473 0.52 10.67 33.35
N ILE A 474 0.96 9.80 32.44
CA ILE A 474 0.77 8.34 32.52
C ILE A 474 1.87 7.75 33.43
N GLU A 475 1.52 6.75 34.24
CA GLU A 475 2.50 6.07 35.09
C GLU A 475 3.52 5.32 34.22
N ARG A 476 4.81 5.58 34.46
CA ARG A 476 5.91 5.02 33.69
C ARG A 476 6.36 3.65 34.23
N LEU A 477 6.49 2.67 33.35
CA LEU A 477 7.16 1.41 33.64
C LEU A 477 8.68 1.60 33.48
N PRO A 478 9.53 1.27 34.47
CA PRO A 478 10.98 1.31 34.31
C PRO A 478 11.48 0.46 33.14
N PHE A 479 12.59 0.86 32.50
CA PHE A 479 13.12 0.14 31.35
C PHE A 479 13.50 -1.30 31.70
N GLU A 480 14.02 -1.55 32.91
CA GLU A 480 14.39 -2.88 33.37
C GLU A 480 13.18 -3.83 33.47
N ASP A 481 12.03 -3.32 33.91
CA ASP A 481 10.78 -4.08 34.00
C ASP A 481 10.18 -4.31 32.59
N CYS A 482 10.21 -3.28 31.74
CA CYS A 482 9.80 -3.36 30.33
C CYS A 482 10.64 -4.40 29.56
N LEU A 483 11.97 -4.37 29.73
CA LEU A 483 12.91 -5.31 29.13
C LEU A 483 12.61 -6.75 29.55
N CYS A 484 12.33 -6.99 30.84
CA CYS A 484 11.92 -8.32 31.31
C CYS A 484 10.64 -8.80 30.62
N GLN A 485 9.61 -7.95 30.55
CA GLN A 485 8.35 -8.27 29.87
C GLN A 485 8.55 -8.57 28.37
N MET A 486 9.36 -7.77 27.68
CA MET A 486 9.63 -7.96 26.24
C MET A 486 10.47 -9.22 25.96
N LEU A 487 11.42 -9.57 26.83
CA LEU A 487 12.18 -10.82 26.72
C LEU A 487 11.31 -12.05 27.01
N ASP A 488 10.40 -11.98 27.98
CA ASP A 488 9.42 -13.05 28.26
C ASP A 488 8.34 -13.16 27.16
N LEU A 489 8.01 -12.07 26.47
CA LEU A 489 7.10 -12.04 25.32
C LEU A 489 7.73 -12.64 24.07
N VAL A 490 8.98 -12.26 23.74
CA VAL A 490 9.64 -12.75 22.51
C VAL A 490 10.28 -14.13 22.71
N ARG A 491 10.78 -14.41 23.93
CA ARG A 491 11.48 -15.65 24.32
C ARG A 491 12.64 -15.98 23.36
N PRO A 492 13.61 -15.07 23.20
CA PRO A 492 14.71 -15.26 22.26
C PRO A 492 15.53 -16.50 22.59
N LYS A 493 16.08 -17.13 21.55
CA LYS A 493 16.89 -18.36 21.69
C LYS A 493 18.16 -18.15 22.52
N ASP A 494 18.72 -16.95 22.46
CA ASP A 494 19.85 -16.49 23.27
C ASP A 494 19.38 -15.26 24.08
N PRO A 495 19.33 -15.31 25.42
CA PRO A 495 18.74 -14.24 26.23
C PRO A 495 19.37 -12.85 26.04
N GLU A 496 20.62 -12.80 25.56
CA GLU A 496 21.35 -11.55 25.32
C GLU A 496 21.22 -11.04 23.87
N LYS A 497 20.53 -11.77 22.98
CA LYS A 497 20.45 -11.44 21.54
C LYS A 497 19.04 -11.64 20.99
N LEU A 498 18.34 -10.54 20.75
CA LEU A 498 17.04 -10.56 20.09
C LEU A 498 17.21 -10.49 18.57
N THR A 499 16.99 -11.59 17.85
CA THR A 499 17.14 -11.61 16.39
C THR A 499 15.81 -11.49 15.66
N LEU A 500 15.87 -11.11 14.38
CA LEU A 500 14.72 -11.15 13.46
C LEU A 500 14.04 -12.53 13.40
N TRP A 501 14.77 -13.62 13.66
CA TRP A 501 14.20 -14.96 13.70
C TRP A 501 13.33 -15.17 14.94
N ASP A 502 13.74 -14.66 16.10
CA ASP A 502 12.98 -14.77 17.34
C ASP A 502 11.65 -14.01 17.23
N LEU A 503 11.68 -12.76 16.76
CA LEU A 503 10.48 -11.95 16.53
C LEU A 503 9.48 -12.63 15.58
N LYS A 504 9.94 -13.17 14.44
CA LYS A 504 9.04 -13.89 13.51
C LYS A 504 8.38 -15.13 14.12
N ASN A 505 8.93 -15.68 15.19
CA ASN A 505 8.41 -16.86 15.87
C ASN A 505 7.55 -16.55 17.10
N CYS A 506 7.73 -15.40 17.78
CA CYS A 506 6.95 -15.09 18.98
C CYS A 506 5.47 -14.80 18.72
N LYS A 507 5.11 -14.38 17.49
CA LYS A 507 3.74 -14.03 17.04
C LYS A 507 3.09 -12.82 17.73
N MET A 508 3.82 -12.16 18.63
CA MET A 508 3.38 -10.99 19.38
C MET A 508 4.16 -9.72 18.98
N THR A 509 4.66 -9.67 17.74
CA THR A 509 5.54 -8.61 17.24
C THR A 509 4.89 -7.23 17.23
N ASN A 510 3.57 -7.15 17.01
CA ASN A 510 2.85 -5.88 17.10
C ASN A 510 3.01 -5.25 18.49
N ILE A 511 2.77 -6.01 19.57
CA ILE A 511 2.93 -5.52 20.94
C ILE A 511 4.39 -5.11 21.22
N PHE A 512 5.35 -5.94 20.80
CA PHE A 512 6.78 -5.64 20.96
C PHE A 512 7.14 -4.30 20.31
N PHE A 513 6.78 -4.09 19.05
CA PHE A 513 7.11 -2.87 18.32
C PHE A 513 6.35 -1.64 18.84
N ASP A 514 5.05 -1.75 19.10
CA ASP A 514 4.24 -0.65 19.61
C ASP A 514 4.78 -0.17 20.98
N THR A 515 5.21 -1.09 21.86
CA THR A 515 5.85 -0.77 23.15
C THR A 515 7.02 0.19 23.02
N PHE A 516 7.84 0.06 21.97
CA PHE A 516 9.04 0.89 21.78
C PHE A 516 8.81 2.19 21.00
N PHE A 517 7.79 2.30 20.13
CA PHE A 517 7.67 3.48 19.27
C PHE A 517 6.26 3.88 18.78
N ASN A 518 5.18 3.23 19.21
CA ASN A 518 3.80 3.70 18.98
C ASN A 518 3.02 3.69 20.31
N LEU A 519 2.92 4.85 20.96
CA LEU A 519 2.32 4.97 22.28
C LEU A 519 0.81 4.66 22.27
N ASP A 520 0.08 5.08 21.25
CA ASP A 520 -1.38 4.93 21.22
C ASP A 520 -1.77 3.45 21.10
N LYS A 521 -1.15 2.72 20.15
CA LYS A 521 -1.35 1.27 20.01
C LYS A 521 -0.84 0.49 21.23
N PHE A 522 0.24 0.93 21.88
CA PHE A 522 0.69 0.34 23.15
C PHE A 522 -0.37 0.47 24.26
N LEU A 523 -0.97 1.65 24.44
CA LEU A 523 -2.01 1.89 25.43
C LEU A 523 -3.30 1.10 25.15
N GLU A 524 -3.59 0.82 23.88
CA GLU A 524 -4.69 -0.08 23.48
C GLU A 524 -4.42 -1.54 23.87
N HIS A 525 -3.19 -2.05 23.67
CA HIS A 525 -2.82 -3.42 24.07
C HIS A 525 -2.91 -3.60 25.59
N GLU A 526 -2.41 -2.64 26.38
CA GLU A 526 -2.48 -2.67 27.85
C GLU A 526 -3.93 -2.66 28.40
N GLN A 527 -4.86 -2.00 27.68
CA GLN A 527 -6.27 -1.96 28.06
C GLN A 527 -7.08 -3.18 27.58
N LYS A 528 -6.51 -4.01 26.70
CA LYS A 528 -7.21 -5.14 26.08
C LYS A 528 -7.28 -6.33 27.04
N ASP A 529 -8.49 -6.82 27.29
CA ASP A 529 -8.72 -7.97 28.18
C ASP A 529 -7.91 -9.19 27.68
N PRO A 530 -7.00 -9.78 28.49
CA PRO A 530 -6.22 -10.96 28.13
C PRO A 530 -7.04 -12.16 27.64
N PHE A 531 -8.32 -12.24 28.05
CA PHE A 531 -9.25 -13.29 27.62
C PHE A 531 -9.93 -13.02 26.27
N THR A 532 -9.67 -11.88 25.61
CA THR A 532 -10.21 -11.57 24.28
C THR A 532 -9.72 -12.58 23.25
N ASN A 533 -8.39 -12.74 23.15
CA ASN A 533 -7.71 -13.63 22.19
C ASN A 533 -8.08 -15.13 22.35
N LEU A 534 -8.72 -15.51 23.46
CA LEU A 534 -9.20 -16.88 23.69
C LEU A 534 -10.55 -17.17 23.02
N ARG A 535 -11.32 -16.15 22.65
CA ARG A 535 -12.63 -16.31 21.98
C ARG A 535 -12.49 -16.48 20.47
N ASP A 536 -11.43 -15.94 19.89
CA ASP A 536 -11.22 -15.93 18.43
C ASP A 536 -10.79 -17.32 17.89
N ILE A 537 -10.38 -18.23 18.78
CA ILE A 537 -9.93 -19.60 18.45
C ILE A 537 -11.08 -20.52 18.00
N GLU A 538 -12.35 -20.19 18.32
CA GLU A 538 -13.51 -21.05 18.01
C GLU A 538 -14.15 -20.78 16.63
N SER A 539 -13.59 -19.89 15.80
CA SER A 539 -14.12 -19.56 14.47
C SER A 539 -13.40 -20.32 13.34
N ASP A 540 -14.13 -21.15 12.58
CA ASP A 540 -13.65 -21.79 11.33
C ASP A 540 -13.45 -20.79 10.16
N VAL A 541 -13.75 -19.51 10.35
CA VAL A 541 -13.55 -18.46 9.33
C VAL A 541 -12.16 -17.84 9.51
N PRO A 542 -11.33 -17.76 8.45
CA PRO A 542 -10.05 -17.03 8.52
C PRO A 542 -10.26 -15.60 9.00
N GLU A 543 -9.56 -15.22 10.06
CA GLU A 543 -9.59 -13.85 10.57
C GLU A 543 -8.94 -12.91 9.55
N PRO A 544 -9.55 -11.76 9.21
CA PRO A 544 -8.90 -10.77 8.35
C PRO A 544 -7.63 -10.24 9.03
N SER A 545 -6.64 -9.90 8.21
CA SER A 545 -5.41 -9.26 8.66
C SER A 545 -5.70 -7.90 9.33
N ASP A 546 -4.75 -7.42 10.13
CA ASP A 546 -4.89 -6.13 10.80
C ASP A 546 -4.92 -4.97 9.77
N TRP A 547 -4.23 -5.14 8.62
CA TRP A 547 -4.36 -4.26 7.45
C TRP A 547 -5.78 -4.25 6.85
N GLU A 548 -6.39 -5.42 6.62
CA GLU A 548 -7.74 -5.50 6.01
C GLU A 548 -8.81 -4.90 6.92
N LYS A 549 -8.69 -5.07 8.24
CA LYS A 549 -9.57 -4.42 9.23
C LYS A 549 -9.44 -2.90 9.17
N TYR A 550 -8.21 -2.39 9.24
CA TYR A 550 -7.91 -0.96 9.19
C TYR A 550 -8.40 -0.32 7.87
N ALA A 551 -8.11 -0.96 6.73
CA ALA A 551 -8.50 -0.45 5.43
C ALA A 551 -10.03 -0.44 5.24
N ALA A 552 -10.76 -1.42 5.77
CA ALA A 552 -12.22 -1.42 5.73
C ALA A 552 -12.82 -0.29 6.60
N GLU A 553 -12.33 -0.11 7.82
CA GLU A 553 -12.80 0.93 8.75
C GLU A 553 -12.51 2.34 8.22
N GLU A 554 -11.29 2.60 7.77
CA GLU A 554 -10.90 3.89 7.19
C GLU A 554 -11.64 4.19 5.88
N TYR A 555 -11.91 3.19 5.04
CA TYR A 555 -12.71 3.39 3.83
C TYR A 555 -14.17 3.76 4.15
N GLU A 556 -14.79 3.09 5.14
CA GLU A 556 -16.14 3.43 5.60
C GLU A 556 -16.20 4.87 6.14
N LEU A 557 -15.20 5.29 6.92
CA LEU A 557 -15.09 6.66 7.43
C LEU A 557 -14.93 7.70 6.31
N LEU A 558 -14.05 7.46 5.34
CA LEU A 558 -13.81 8.37 4.20
C LEU A 558 -15.08 8.53 3.35
N VAL A 559 -15.79 7.44 3.06
CA VAL A 559 -17.06 7.47 2.31
C VAL A 559 -18.16 8.20 3.09
N ALA A 560 -18.21 8.02 4.41
CA ALA A 560 -19.16 8.72 5.27
C ALA A 560 -18.89 10.24 5.34
N GLU A 561 -17.62 10.66 5.35
CA GLU A 561 -17.25 12.09 5.32
C GLU A 561 -17.59 12.74 3.96
N GLU A 562 -17.33 12.05 2.83
CA GLU A 562 -17.71 12.58 1.51
C GLU A 562 -19.24 12.74 1.41
N GLY A 563 -20.02 11.74 1.84
CA GLY A 563 -21.48 11.80 1.85
C GLY A 563 -22.07 12.86 2.79
N ALA A 564 -21.43 13.14 3.93
CA ALA A 564 -21.85 14.21 4.84
C ALA A 564 -21.57 15.62 4.30
N ASN A 565 -20.53 15.78 3.48
CA ASN A 565 -20.17 17.06 2.88
C ASN A 565 -21.07 17.43 1.68
N ASP A 566 -21.45 16.48 0.83
CA ASP A 566 -22.42 16.73 -0.26
C ASP A 566 -23.79 17.21 0.27
N VAL A 567 -24.26 16.65 1.40
CA VAL A 567 -25.54 17.08 2.04
C VAL A 567 -25.45 18.51 2.60
N ASN A 568 -24.28 18.95 3.05
CA ASN A 568 -24.09 20.34 3.50
C ASN A 568 -24.02 21.35 2.35
N GLU A 569 -23.62 20.95 1.13
CA GLU A 569 -23.67 21.83 -0.05
C GLU A 569 -25.11 21.98 -0.60
N GLU A 570 -25.96 20.95 -0.54
CA GLU A 570 -27.38 21.06 -0.98
C GLU A 570 -28.25 21.94 -0.07
N ILE A 571 -27.93 22.10 1.22
CA ILE A 571 -28.75 22.87 2.17
C ILE A 571 -28.55 24.41 2.03
N HIS A 572 -27.60 24.89 1.22
CA HIS A 572 -27.27 26.32 1.14
C HIS A 572 -28.01 27.13 0.03
N TYR A 573 -29.13 26.63 -0.50
CA TYR A 573 -30.01 27.40 -1.39
C TYR A 573 -31.51 27.10 -1.15
N GLU A 574 -32.14 27.78 -0.18
CA GLU A 574 -33.55 28.24 -0.21
C GLU A 574 -33.93 28.88 1.14
N ASP A 575 -33.80 30.21 1.26
CA ASP A 575 -34.83 31.15 1.78
C ASP A 575 -34.21 32.54 1.96
N ASP A 576 -34.41 33.40 0.95
CA ASP A 576 -34.21 34.85 1.07
C ASP A 576 -35.32 35.53 0.24
N PHE A 577 -36.57 35.19 0.60
CA PHE A 577 -37.79 35.72 -0.02
C PHE A 577 -38.90 35.88 1.04
N GLU A 578 -38.70 36.78 1.99
CA GLU A 578 -39.77 37.21 2.91
C GLU A 578 -40.96 37.79 2.10
N PRO A 579 -42.19 37.31 2.31
CA PRO A 579 -43.38 37.96 1.77
C PRO A 579 -43.82 39.11 2.71
N ASP A 580 -43.72 40.35 2.24
CA ASP A 580 -44.25 41.53 2.94
C ASP A 580 -45.77 41.40 3.17
N GLU A 581 -46.22 41.36 4.44
CA GLU A 581 -47.64 41.58 4.79
C GLU A 581 -47.88 43.06 5.16
N GLU A 582 -48.83 43.68 4.46
CA GLU A 582 -49.20 45.08 4.62
C GLU A 582 -49.81 45.39 6.01
N THR A 583 -49.28 46.41 6.70
CA THR A 583 -50.11 47.26 7.58
C THR A 583 -49.77 48.74 7.39
N SER A 584 -50.83 49.55 7.26
CA SER A 584 -50.81 51.02 7.24
C SER A 584 -51.94 51.53 8.15
N PRO A 585 -52.14 52.84 8.39
CA PRO A 585 -51.35 54.01 7.96
C PRO A 585 -51.03 55.02 9.09
N GLU A 586 -50.22 56.05 8.81
CA GLU A 586 -50.61 57.49 8.83
C GLU A 586 -49.41 58.47 8.92
N ASP A 587 -49.56 59.60 8.25
CA ASP A 587 -48.90 60.91 8.46
C ASP A 587 -47.35 61.04 8.55
N ALA A 588 -46.73 61.61 7.51
CA ALA A 588 -46.73 63.08 7.32
C ALA A 588 -45.72 63.64 6.27
N ARG A 589 -46.24 64.49 5.36
CA ARG A 589 -45.58 65.66 4.71
C ARG A 589 -44.52 65.38 3.60
N LEU A 590 -44.82 65.75 2.35
CA LEU A 590 -44.40 67.02 1.66
C LEU A 590 -42.86 67.12 1.47
N THR A 591 -42.28 67.29 0.27
CA THR A 591 -42.75 67.97 -0.96
C THR A 591 -42.18 67.41 -2.27
N ASP A 592 -43.02 67.36 -3.31
CA ASP A 592 -42.69 67.34 -4.76
C ASP A 592 -42.23 68.75 -5.24
N PRO A 593 -41.91 69.04 -6.53
CA PRO A 593 -41.50 68.19 -7.67
C PRO A 593 -40.31 68.78 -8.48
N VAL A 594 -40.05 68.24 -9.68
CA VAL A 594 -39.69 68.88 -11.00
C VAL A 594 -38.71 67.98 -11.75
N GLN A 595 -39.17 67.14 -12.70
CA GLN A 595 -39.37 67.46 -14.14
C GLN A 595 -38.12 68.08 -14.81
N ARG A 596 -37.63 67.66 -15.98
CA ARG A 596 -38.36 67.26 -17.19
C ARG A 596 -37.35 66.76 -18.26
N THR A 597 -37.68 65.68 -18.99
CA THR A 597 -37.51 65.51 -20.48
C THR A 597 -36.13 65.71 -21.17
N ASN A 598 -35.71 65.01 -22.24
CA ASN A 598 -36.33 63.97 -23.07
C ASN A 598 -35.34 63.40 -24.13
N VAL A 599 -35.70 62.23 -24.71
CA VAL A 599 -35.60 61.91 -26.17
C VAL A 599 -34.26 61.45 -26.81
N THR A 600 -34.15 60.11 -26.89
CA THR A 600 -33.89 59.27 -28.10
C THR A 600 -32.51 58.98 -28.72
N GLN A 601 -32.42 57.71 -29.19
CA GLN A 601 -31.76 57.19 -30.40
C GLN A 601 -30.22 57.12 -30.45
N ASN A 602 -29.66 55.91 -30.34
CA ASN A 602 -29.46 55.07 -31.53
C ASN A 602 -28.97 53.63 -31.27
N ARG A 603 -29.19 52.80 -32.30
CA ARG A 603 -28.39 51.68 -32.83
C ARG A 603 -26.87 51.76 -32.52
N SER A 604 -26.08 50.69 -32.52
CA SER A 604 -26.21 49.41 -33.25
C SER A 604 -25.33 48.29 -32.66
N SER A 605 -25.61 47.05 -33.10
CA SER A 605 -24.88 45.80 -32.84
C SER A 605 -23.49 45.67 -33.49
N SER A 606 -22.56 44.99 -32.81
CA SER A 606 -21.54 44.04 -33.34
C SER A 606 -20.53 43.70 -32.22
N SER A 607 -19.70 42.65 -32.26
CA SER A 607 -19.81 41.29 -32.80
C SER A 607 -18.54 40.52 -32.37
N LEU A 608 -18.72 39.29 -31.86
CA LEU A 608 -17.77 38.17 -31.74
C LEU A 608 -16.32 38.33 -32.27
N ARG A 609 -15.34 37.84 -31.47
CA ARG A 609 -14.19 37.06 -32.00
C ARG A 609 -13.56 36.15 -30.95
N ASN A 610 -13.22 34.93 -31.40
CA ASN A 610 -12.50 33.89 -30.65
C ASN A 610 -10.98 33.99 -30.86
N MET A 611 -10.21 33.37 -29.96
CA MET A 611 -8.86 32.79 -30.14
C MET A 611 -8.73 31.69 -29.05
N THR A 612 -8.80 30.39 -29.34
CA THR A 612 -7.80 29.46 -29.93
C THR A 612 -6.62 29.12 -29.02
N ASP A 613 -6.64 27.86 -28.56
CA ASP A 613 -5.56 26.86 -28.39
C ASP A 613 -4.16 27.26 -27.88
N ASP A 614 -3.65 26.45 -26.93
CA ASP A 614 -2.33 25.82 -27.09
C ASP A 614 -2.25 24.49 -26.31
N ILE A 615 -1.73 23.45 -26.98
CA ILE A 615 -1.47 22.09 -26.47
C ILE A 615 0.05 21.90 -26.44
N TYR A 616 0.59 21.19 -25.44
CA TYR A 616 1.98 20.72 -25.49
C TYR A 616 2.12 19.20 -25.30
N ASP A 617 2.94 18.64 -26.18
CA ASP A 617 3.15 17.21 -26.45
C ASP A 617 4.47 16.71 -25.83
N PHE A 618 4.56 15.40 -25.59
CA PHE A 618 5.69 14.77 -24.89
C PHE A 618 6.42 13.74 -25.78
N GLY A 619 7.67 14.03 -26.11
CA GLY A 619 8.69 12.99 -26.32
C GLY A 619 9.54 13.06 -27.59
N SER A 620 10.87 13.17 -27.42
CA SER A 620 11.83 12.31 -28.12
C SER A 620 13.27 12.45 -27.62
N VAL A 621 13.97 11.32 -27.59
CA VAL A 621 15.34 11.13 -27.10
C VAL A 621 16.39 11.69 -28.08
N LYS A 622 17.51 12.21 -27.56
CA LYS A 622 18.79 12.24 -28.29
C LYS A 622 19.90 11.47 -27.54
N LYS A 623 20.54 10.57 -28.28
CA LYS A 623 21.84 9.97 -27.92
C LYS A 623 22.94 11.03 -28.02
N ALA A 624 23.97 10.90 -27.18
CA ALA A 624 25.30 11.41 -27.48
C ALA A 624 26.30 10.27 -27.29
N SER A 625 27.17 10.07 -28.28
CA SER A 625 28.32 9.18 -28.18
C SER A 625 29.52 9.98 -27.68
N TYR A 626 30.31 9.43 -26.76
CA TYR A 626 31.78 9.38 -26.81
C TYR A 626 32.28 8.33 -25.82
#